data_AF-A0A015LI99-F1
#
_entry.id   AF-A0A015LI99-F1
#
_cell.length_a   1.000
_cell.length_b   1.000
_cell.length_c   1.000
_cell.angle_alpha   90.00
_cell.angle_beta   90.00
_cell.angle_gamma   90.00
#
_symmetry.space_group_name_H-M   'P 1'
#
loop_
_entity.id
_entity.type
_entity.pdbx_description
1 polymer ?
#
loop_
_entity_poly.entity_id
_entity_poly.type
_entity_poly.pdbx_seq_one_letter_code
_entity_poly.pdbx_strand_id
1 'polypeptide(L)' 'MAQRINYTKYDSSYVRSGDIINIRNVKDNSFLRSHEYQITIYNENFQEVISQDKKPEENDEWCIELIENH' A
#
# COMPACT_ATOMS: atom_id res chain seq x y z
N MET A 1 -2.34 15.12 -11.35
CA MET A 1 -3.56 15.12 -10.51
C MET A 1 -3.78 13.69 -10.06
N ALA A 2 -3.67 13.42 -8.76
CA ALA A 2 -3.88 12.06 -8.24
C ALA A 2 -5.38 11.74 -8.25
N GLN A 3 -5.76 10.61 -8.84
CA GLN A 3 -7.14 10.14 -8.86
C GLN A 3 -7.26 9.01 -7.83
N ARG A 4 -8.18 9.15 -6.88
CA ARG A 4 -8.50 8.09 -5.92
C ARG A 4 -9.37 7.05 -6.63
N ILE A 5 -8.81 5.86 -6.90
CA ILE A 5 -9.50 4.78 -7.60
C ILE A 5 -10.16 3.87 -6.55
N ASN A 6 -11.48 4.00 -6.39
CA ASN A 6 -12.27 3.01 -5.66
C ASN A 6 -12.43 1.79 -6.58
N TYR A 7 -11.72 0.70 -6.29
CA TYR A 7 -11.75 -0.53 -7.08
C TYR A 7 -13.10 -1.26 -6.93
N THR A 8 -14.11 -0.75 -7.61
CA THR A 8 -15.34 -1.48 -7.95
C THR A 8 -15.46 -1.50 -9.46
N LYS A 9 -15.00 -2.60 -10.06
CA LYS A 9 -15.49 -3.13 -11.35
C LYS A 9 -15.44 -2.14 -12.53
N TYR A 10 -14.23 -1.81 -13.02
CA TYR A 10 -14.02 -1.35 -14.40
C TYR A 10 -12.61 -1.79 -14.89
N ASP A 11 -12.59 -2.84 -15.69
CA ASP A 11 -11.77 -3.00 -16.91
C ASP A 11 -10.29 -2.50 -16.93
N SER A 12 -9.47 -2.84 -15.93
CA SER A 12 -8.04 -2.48 -15.93
C SER A 12 -7.15 -3.62 -15.42
N SER A 13 -6.50 -4.32 -16.35
CA SER A 13 -5.54 -5.39 -16.06
C SER A 13 -4.15 -4.90 -15.64
N TYR A 14 -3.94 -3.58 -15.54
CA TYR A 14 -2.64 -2.98 -15.23
C TYR A 14 -2.79 -1.77 -14.32
N VAL A 15 -1.78 -1.55 -13.47
CA VAL A 15 -1.57 -0.32 -12.69
C VAL A 15 -0.53 0.57 -13.37
N ARG A 16 -0.57 1.87 -13.11
CA ARG A 16 0.37 2.87 -13.64
C ARG A 16 1.08 3.58 -12.50
N SER A 17 2.22 4.20 -12.81
CA SER A 17 2.88 5.10 -11.85
C SER A 17 1.91 6.22 -11.43
N GLY A 18 1.82 6.47 -10.13
CA GLY A 18 0.91 7.43 -9.51
C GLY A 18 -0.45 6.86 -9.08
N ASP A 19 -0.77 5.60 -9.42
CA ASP A 19 -1.98 4.96 -8.93
C ASP A 19 -1.89 4.71 -7.42
N ILE A 20 -2.99 4.99 -6.72
CA ILE A 20 -3.13 4.69 -5.29
C ILE A 20 -3.91 3.39 -5.12
N ILE A 21 -3.30 2.41 -4.47
CA ILE A 21 -3.83 1.04 -4.33
C ILE A 21 -3.87 0.61 -2.86
N ASN A 22 -4.68 -0.41 -2.58
CA ASN A 22 -4.52 -1.22 -1.37
C ASN A 22 -3.96 -2.59 -1.76
N ILE A 23 -3.01 -3.12 -0.98
CA ILE A 23 -2.44 -4.44 -1.22
C ILE A 23 -3.09 -5.42 -0.24
N ARG A 24 -3.88 -6.37 -0.77
CA ARG A 24 -4.65 -7.33 0.04
C ARG A 24 -4.01 -8.72 0.02
N ASN A 25 -3.79 -9.30 1.19
CA ASN A 25 -3.57 -10.73 1.34
C ASN A 25 -4.92 -11.46 1.24
N VAL A 26 -5.08 -12.27 0.20
CA VAL A 26 -6.34 -12.97 -0.10
C VAL A 26 -6.65 -14.06 0.93
N LYS A 27 -5.63 -14.70 1.52
CA LYS A 27 -5.81 -15.80 2.47
C LYS A 27 -6.43 -15.33 3.77
N ASP A 28 -5.91 -14.23 4.31
CA ASP A 28 -6.27 -13.73 5.65
C ASP A 28 -7.23 -12.55 5.58
N ASN A 29 -7.59 -12.10 4.37
CA ASN A 29 -8.43 -10.94 4.12
C ASN A 29 -7.89 -9.65 4.79
N SER A 30 -6.57 -9.50 4.83
CA SER A 30 -5.88 -8.38 5.46
C SER A 30 -5.21 -7.48 4.42
N PHE A 31 -4.87 -6.26 4.84
CA PHE A 31 -4.26 -5.24 4.00
C PHE A 31 -2.87 -4.85 4.51
N LEU A 32 -1.96 -4.51 3.61
CA LEU A 32 -0.64 -3.98 3.94
C LEU A 32 -0.80 -2.54 4.47
N ARG A 33 -0.28 -2.29 5.67
CA ARG A 33 -0.40 -1.02 6.37
C ARG A 33 0.96 -0.48 6.78
N SER A 34 1.15 0.80 6.58
CA SER A 34 2.18 1.60 7.26
C SER A 34 1.51 2.50 8.31
N HIS A 35 2.23 2.90 9.35
CA HIS A 35 1.69 3.81 10.37
C HIS A 35 2.80 4.56 11.10
N GLU A 36 2.44 5.52 11.96
CA GLU A 36 3.38 6.34 12.74
C GLU A 36 4.01 5.56 13.92
N TYR A 37 4.48 4.35 13.64
CA TYR A 37 5.24 3.54 14.58
C TYR A 37 6.57 3.14 13.97
N GLN A 38 7.60 3.11 14.81
CA GLN A 38 8.96 2.81 14.41
C GLN A 38 9.47 1.60 15.18
N ILE A 39 10.24 0.77 14.49
CA ILE A 39 11.01 -0.33 15.07
C ILE A 39 12.50 -0.03 14.90
N THR A 40 13.29 -0.44 15.89
CA THR A 40 14.75 -0.33 15.82
C THR A 40 15.34 -1.69 15.49
N ILE A 41 16.06 -1.79 14.38
CA ILE A 41 16.80 -2.99 13.96
C ILE A 41 18.22 -2.54 13.62
N TYR A 42 19.25 -3.22 14.16
CA TYR A 42 20.65 -2.87 13.91
C TYR A 42 21.01 -1.40 14.20
N ASN A 43 20.46 -0.83 15.28
CA ASN A 43 20.63 0.58 15.66
C ASN A 43 20.10 1.61 14.64
N GLU A 44 19.33 1.15 13.65
CA GLU A 44 18.62 2.01 12.70
C GLU A 44 17.11 1.94 12.95
N ASN A 45 16.43 3.07 12.75
CA ASN A 45 14.99 3.18 12.93
C ASN A 45 14.29 3.04 11.58
N PHE A 46 13.31 2.15 11.53
CA PHE A 46 12.48 1.89 10.36
C PHE A 46 11.01 2.09 10.72
N GLN A 47 10.22 2.54 9.76
CA GLN A 47 8.77 2.53 9.91
C GLN A 47 8.25 1.09 9.89
N GLU A 48 7.35 0.74 10.81
CA GLU A 48 6.76 -0.59 10.82
C GLU A 48 5.72 -0.75 9.70
N VAL A 49 5.84 -1.85 8.95
CA VAL A 49 4.85 -2.27 7.96
C VAL A 49 4.24 -3.60 8.41
N ILE A 50 2.92 -3.61 8.57
CA ILE A 50 2.18 -4.77 9.09
C ILE A 50 1.07 -5.20 8.13
N SER A 51 0.53 -6.38 8.38
CA SER A 51 -0.74 -6.83 7.80
C SER A 51 -1.86 -6.59 8.81
N GLN A 52 -2.92 -5.87 8.42
CA GLN A 52 -4.03 -5.52 9.30
C GLN A 52 -5.37 -6.03 8.73
N ASP A 53 -6.22 -6.59 9.57
CA ASP A 53 -7.47 -7.27 9.21
C ASP A 53 -8.72 -6.39 9.34
N LYS A 54 -8.55 -5.10 9.65
CA LYS A 54 -9.65 -4.13 9.69
C LYS A 54 -9.94 -3.60 8.30
N LYS A 55 -11.03 -2.84 8.19
CA LYS A 55 -11.39 -2.14 6.96
C LYS A 55 -10.22 -1.23 6.53
N PRO A 56 -9.87 -1.17 5.23
CA PRO A 56 -8.81 -0.29 4.77
C PRO A 56 -9.18 1.18 4.97
N GLU A 57 -8.21 1.94 5.45
CA GLU A 57 -8.19 3.37 5.73
C GLU A 57 -6.99 3.99 5.00
N GLU A 58 -6.74 5.29 5.20
CA GLU A 58 -5.66 6.04 4.52
C GLU A 58 -4.27 5.40 4.69
N ASN A 59 -3.99 4.85 5.88
CA ASN A 59 -2.73 4.17 6.19
C ASN A 59 -2.51 2.84 5.43
N ASP A 60 -3.52 2.36 4.70
CA ASP A 60 -3.46 1.16 3.86
C ASP A 60 -3.28 1.50 2.36
N GLU A 61 -3.20 2.80 2.02
CA GLU A 61 -3.03 3.29 0.66
C GLU A 61 -1.54 3.36 0.27
N TRP A 62 -1.21 2.81 -0.90
CA TRP A 62 0.15 2.76 -1.44
C TRP A 62 0.19 3.37 -2.83
N CYS A 63 1.16 4.24 -3.09
CA CYS A 63 1.40 4.80 -4.42
C CYS A 63 2.29 3.85 -5.24
N ILE A 64 1.89 3.53 -6.47
CA ILE A 64 2.77 2.86 -7.42
C ILE A 64 3.79 3.85 -7.96
N GLU A 65 5.08 3.62 -7.71
CA GLU A 65 6.17 4.40 -8.26
C GLU A 65 7.05 3.49 -9.13
N LEU A 66 7.08 3.76 -10.44
CA LEU A 66 7.96 3.05 -11.37
C LEU A 66 9.29 3.80 -11.45
N ILE A 67 10.37 3.13 -11.08
CA ILE A 67 11.73 3.69 -11.17
C ILE A 67 12.41 3.01 -12.36
N GLU A 68 12.74 3.79 -13.39
CA GLU A 68 13.57 3.31 -14.49
C GLU A 68 15.04 3.32 -14.06
N ASN A 69 15.72 2.17 -14.13
CA ASN A 69 17.16 2.14 -14.00
C ASN A 69 17.77 2.59 -15.34
N HIS A 70 18.44 3.75 -15.34
CA HIS A 70 19.30 4.20 -16.44
C HIS A 70 20.64 3.46 -16.44
#